data_AF-A0A0K9XZS3-F1
#
_entry.id   AF-A0A0K9XZS3-F1
#
_cell.length_a   1.000
_cell.length_b   1.000
_cell.length_c   1.000
_cell.angle_alpha   90.00
_cell.angle_beta   90.00
_cell.angle_gamma   90.00
#
_symmetry.space_group_name_H-M   'P 1'
#
loop_
_entity.id
_entity.type
_entity.pdbx_description
1 polymer ?
#
loop_
_entity_poly.entity_id
_entity_poly.type
_entity_poly.pdbx_seq_one_letter_code
_entity_poly.pdbx_strand_id
1 'polypeptide(L)'
;MKKLIGKLMLKILGWRVVLQGDAKSLNRCILVVAPHTHNMEYLLGNLAYWSLEKPLKIIIKDAHTKAWYGSVVRGLGGIGIDRSQKNDLVNFVANEFKKDDFSLVITPEGTRSWVPKWRKGFYHMALAAKVPIVLAAGDFKRNIVYLGYTIPYERIESASFLEIMEEIQNYYIKYDIGPKIPSNWNPNIIGNDEVRS
;
A
#
# COMPACT_ATOMS: atom_id res chain seq x y z
N MET A 1 13.50 -17.65 8.29
CA MET A 1 14.44 -16.57 8.71
C MET A 1 13.82 -15.17 8.67
N LYS A 2 13.20 -14.74 7.55
CA LYS A 2 12.60 -13.38 7.42
C LYS A 2 11.64 -13.02 8.57
N LYS A 3 10.78 -13.95 9.02
CA LYS A 3 9.87 -13.75 10.15
C LYS A 3 10.57 -13.30 11.44
N LEU A 4 11.63 -14.01 11.82
CA LEU A 4 12.37 -13.72 13.05
C LEU A 4 13.08 -12.38 12.94
N ILE A 5 13.69 -12.10 11.77
CA ILE A 5 14.33 -10.82 11.47
C ILE A 5 13.31 -9.67 11.57
N GLY A 6 12.14 -9.81 10.92
CA GLY A 6 11.07 -8.81 10.97
C GLY A 6 10.62 -8.52 12.40
N LYS A 7 10.32 -9.57 13.18
CA LYS A 7 9.93 -9.43 14.59
C LYS A 7 11.02 -8.79 15.45
N LEU A 8 12.27 -9.21 15.28
CA LEU A 8 13.41 -8.70 16.05
C LEU A 8 13.66 -7.22 15.73
N MET A 9 13.70 -6.85 14.46
CA MET A 9 13.94 -5.46 14.04
C MET A 9 12.82 -4.53 14.50
N LEU A 10 11.55 -4.96 14.40
CA LEU A 10 10.42 -4.18 14.94
C LEU A 10 10.56 -3.99 16.45
N LYS A 11 10.93 -5.04 17.19
CA LYS A 11 11.18 -4.97 18.64
C LYS A 11 12.32 -3.99 18.98
N ILE A 12 13.43 -4.04 18.25
CA ILE A 12 14.59 -3.14 18.45
C ILE A 12 14.20 -1.69 18.17
N LEU A 13 13.43 -1.45 17.11
CA LEU A 13 12.97 -0.11 16.74
C LEU A 13 11.83 0.40 17.64
N GLY A 14 11.27 -0.44 18.53
CA GLY A 14 10.14 -0.08 19.39
C GLY A 14 8.78 -0.03 18.68
N TRP A 15 8.65 -0.71 17.54
CA TRP A 15 7.42 -0.72 16.74
C TRP A 15 6.59 -1.98 16.97
N ARG A 16 5.26 -1.81 16.99
CA ARG A 16 4.30 -2.91 17.08
C ARG A 16 3.40 -2.96 15.86
N VAL A 17 3.00 -4.17 15.48
CA VAL A 17 2.03 -4.40 14.39
C VAL A 17 0.66 -4.59 15.01
N VAL A 18 -0.34 -3.85 14.53
CA VAL A 18 -1.75 -4.00 14.91
C VAL A 18 -2.53 -4.44 13.69
N LEU A 19 -3.09 -5.64 13.77
CA LEU A 19 -4.00 -6.18 12.74
C LEU A 19 -5.43 -5.67 13.00
N GLN A 20 -6.07 -5.18 11.95
CA GLN A 20 -7.43 -4.67 11.94
C GLN A 20 -8.29 -5.51 10.99
N GLY A 21 -8.56 -6.76 11.37
CA GLY A 21 -9.26 -7.72 10.53
C GLY A 21 -8.46 -9.02 10.36
N ASP A 22 -8.83 -9.83 9.37
CA ASP A 22 -8.18 -11.10 9.10
C ASP A 22 -6.83 -10.90 8.39
N ALA A 23 -5.76 -11.47 8.94
CA ALA A 23 -4.44 -11.48 8.31
C ALA A 23 -4.43 -12.14 6.92
N LYS A 24 -5.44 -12.95 6.56
CA LYS A 24 -5.59 -13.52 5.20
C LYS A 24 -5.76 -12.44 4.13
N SER A 25 -6.33 -11.27 4.43
CA SER A 25 -6.46 -10.19 3.45
C SER A 25 -5.11 -9.66 2.96
N LEU A 26 -4.05 -9.84 3.76
CA LEU A 26 -2.67 -9.49 3.44
C LEU A 26 -1.96 -10.50 2.51
N ASN A 27 -2.65 -11.54 2.04
CA ASN A 27 -2.08 -12.48 1.06
C ASN A 27 -2.32 -12.02 -0.37
N ARG A 28 -3.42 -11.30 -0.65
CA ARG A 28 -3.85 -10.95 -2.00
C ARG A 28 -4.69 -9.67 -1.97
N CYS A 29 -4.05 -8.52 -2.20
CA CYS A 29 -4.74 -7.23 -2.16
C CYS A 29 -3.96 -6.12 -2.86
N ILE A 30 -4.66 -5.02 -3.17
CA ILE A 30 -4.00 -3.72 -3.31
C ILE A 30 -3.79 -3.16 -1.90
N LEU A 31 -2.53 -3.12 -1.44
CA LEU A 31 -2.18 -2.56 -0.14
C LEU A 31 -1.95 -1.05 -0.28
N VAL A 32 -2.94 -0.27 0.14
CA VAL A 32 -2.88 1.18 0.16
C VAL A 32 -2.15 1.63 1.41
N VAL A 33 -0.96 2.21 1.24
CA VAL A 33 -0.15 2.75 2.34
C VAL A 33 -0.26 4.27 2.35
N ALA A 34 -0.77 4.82 3.45
CA ALA A 34 -0.72 6.24 3.74
C ALA A 34 -0.68 6.51 5.26
N PRO A 35 -0.26 7.69 5.71
CA PRO A 35 0.47 8.72 4.96
C PRO A 35 1.81 8.20 4.43
N HIS A 36 2.20 8.53 3.20
CA HIS A 36 3.53 8.21 2.69
C HIS A 36 4.41 9.45 2.69
N THR A 37 5.01 9.79 3.82
CA THR A 37 5.75 11.05 3.99
C THR A 37 7.27 10.86 4.06
N HIS A 38 7.73 9.65 4.39
CA HIS A 38 9.14 9.28 4.51
C HIS A 38 9.39 7.83 4.03
N ASN A 39 10.66 7.45 3.90
CA ASN A 39 11.03 6.07 3.51
C ASN A 39 10.92 5.08 4.69
N MET A 40 10.69 5.58 5.91
CA MET A 40 10.63 4.71 7.09
C MET A 40 9.36 3.87 7.07
N GLU A 41 8.28 4.41 6.53
CA GLU A 41 7.02 3.73 6.25
C GLU A 41 7.24 2.47 5.41
N TYR A 42 8.07 2.57 4.36
CA TYR A 42 8.41 1.44 3.51
C TYR A 42 9.21 0.37 4.26
N LEU A 43 10.22 0.77 5.04
CA LEU A 43 11.00 -0.15 5.87
C LEU A 43 10.10 -0.88 6.88
N LEU A 44 9.29 -0.13 7.62
CA LEU A 44 8.40 -0.65 8.65
C LEU A 44 7.34 -1.59 8.06
N GLY A 45 6.77 -1.24 6.91
CA GLY A 45 5.83 -2.10 6.18
C GLY A 45 6.44 -3.43 5.76
N ASN A 46 7.68 -3.42 5.24
CA ASN A 46 8.40 -4.65 4.90
C ASN A 46 8.66 -5.52 6.13
N LEU A 47 9.12 -4.92 7.23
CA LEU A 47 9.37 -5.64 8.48
C LEU A 47 8.07 -6.23 9.06
N ALA A 48 6.96 -5.49 8.98
CA ALA A 48 5.65 -5.97 9.39
C ALA A 48 5.19 -7.17 8.55
N TYR A 49 5.27 -7.08 7.22
CA TYR A 49 4.95 -8.20 6.31
C TYR A 49 5.82 -9.42 6.54
N TRP A 50 7.14 -9.23 6.75
CA TRP A 50 8.03 -10.32 7.10
C TRP A 50 7.63 -10.97 8.43
N SER A 51 7.31 -10.18 9.45
CA SER A 51 6.90 -10.67 10.77
C SER A 51 5.62 -11.52 10.75
N LEU A 52 4.77 -11.29 9.75
CA LEU A 52 3.51 -11.97 9.51
C LEU A 52 3.59 -13.07 8.43
N GLU A 53 4.76 -13.25 7.80
CA GLU A 53 4.99 -14.18 6.69
C GLU A 53 4.03 -13.94 5.51
N LYS A 54 3.82 -12.67 5.17
CA LYS A 54 2.92 -12.26 4.10
C LYS A 54 3.67 -11.89 2.82
N PRO A 55 3.12 -12.21 1.63
CA PRO A 55 3.73 -11.85 0.35
C PRO A 55 3.54 -10.34 0.09
N LEU A 56 4.66 -9.61 -0.03
CA LEU A 56 4.67 -8.19 -0.37
C LEU A 56 5.42 -8.00 -1.69
N LYS A 57 4.82 -7.26 -2.62
CA LYS A 57 5.47 -6.89 -3.87
C LYS A 57 5.37 -5.39 -4.15
N ILE A 58 6.37 -4.89 -4.86
CA ILE A 58 6.44 -3.50 -5.33
C ILE A 58 6.77 -3.44 -6.80
N ILE A 59 6.27 -2.42 -7.49
CA ILE A 59 6.59 -2.20 -8.90
C ILE A 59 7.85 -1.34 -9.01
N ILE A 60 8.87 -1.88 -9.68
CA ILE A 60 10.15 -1.24 -9.91
C ILE A 60 10.42 -1.10 -11.42
N LYS A 61 11.31 -0.18 -11.82
CA LYS A 61 11.73 -0.10 -13.22
C LYS A 61 12.38 -1.43 -13.63
N ASP A 62 11.97 -1.96 -14.78
CA ASP A 62 12.41 -3.27 -15.24
C ASP A 62 13.94 -3.38 -15.47
N ALA A 63 14.62 -2.25 -15.68
CA ALA A 63 16.08 -2.20 -15.70
C ALA A 63 16.72 -2.79 -14.43
N HIS A 64 16.11 -2.60 -13.25
CA HIS A 64 16.63 -3.14 -11.99
C HIS A 64 16.41 -4.64 -11.86
N THR A 65 15.31 -5.17 -12.38
CA THR A 65 15.05 -6.61 -12.41
C THR A 65 15.92 -7.31 -13.46
N LYS A 66 16.33 -6.63 -14.52
CA LYS A 66 17.21 -7.18 -15.57
C LYS A 66 18.71 -6.99 -15.31
N ALA A 67 19.10 -6.20 -14.32
CA ALA A 67 20.50 -5.99 -13.94
C ALA A 67 21.14 -7.26 -13.33
N TRP A 68 22.46 -7.25 -13.16
CA TRP A 68 23.22 -8.35 -12.56
C TRP A 68 22.75 -8.73 -11.14
N TYR A 69 22.20 -7.77 -10.40
CA TYR A 69 21.59 -7.97 -9.08
C TYR A 69 20.08 -8.25 -9.13
N GLY A 70 19.51 -8.43 -10.32
CA GLY A 70 18.06 -8.51 -10.53
C GLY A 70 17.37 -9.66 -9.79
N SER A 71 18.08 -10.77 -9.56
CA SER A 71 17.57 -11.89 -8.76
C SER A 71 17.33 -11.51 -7.30
N VAL A 72 18.15 -10.59 -6.75
CA VAL A 72 17.94 -10.04 -5.39
C VAL A 72 16.71 -9.15 -5.38
N VAL A 73 16.54 -8.28 -6.39
CA VAL A 73 15.36 -7.40 -6.51
C VAL A 73 14.08 -8.23 -6.58
N ARG A 74 14.05 -9.27 -7.41
CA ARG A 74 12.91 -10.20 -7.49
C ARG A 74 12.68 -10.94 -6.17
N GLY A 75 13.74 -11.43 -5.52
CA GLY A 75 13.65 -12.13 -4.22
C GLY A 75 13.18 -11.26 -3.05
N LEU A 76 13.27 -9.93 -3.19
CA LEU A 76 12.73 -8.93 -2.27
C LEU A 76 11.31 -8.47 -2.65
N GLY A 77 10.70 -9.03 -3.71
CA GLY A 77 9.34 -8.71 -4.14
C GLY A 77 9.24 -7.65 -5.24
N GLY A 78 10.35 -7.28 -5.88
CA GLY A 78 10.34 -6.35 -7.00
C GLY A 78 9.75 -6.96 -8.27
N ILE A 79 8.65 -6.39 -8.76
CA ILE A 79 8.05 -6.67 -10.06
C ILE A 79 8.51 -5.59 -11.06
N GLY A 80 9.24 -6.01 -12.08
CA GLY A 80 9.73 -5.10 -13.12
C GLY A 80 8.62 -4.67 -14.06
N ILE A 81 8.50 -3.37 -14.31
CA ILE A 81 7.65 -2.83 -15.38
C ILE A 81 8.45 -1.98 -16.37
N ASP A 82 8.21 -2.21 -17.65
CA ASP A 82 8.67 -1.33 -18.71
C ASP A 82 7.74 -0.11 -18.81
N ARG A 83 8.20 1.02 -18.27
CA ARG A 83 7.44 2.27 -18.25
C ARG A 83 7.49 3.04 -19.57
N SER A 84 8.27 2.56 -20.56
CA SER A 84 8.28 3.15 -21.90
C SER A 84 7.01 2.81 -22.69
N GLN A 85 6.38 1.67 -22.35
CA GLN A 85 5.06 1.29 -22.82
C GLN A 85 4.03 2.14 -22.07
N LYS A 86 3.60 3.24 -22.71
CA LYS A 86 2.61 4.15 -22.12
C LYS A 86 1.32 3.38 -21.81
N ASN A 87 0.83 3.58 -20.58
CA ASN A 87 -0.59 3.45 -20.20
C ASN A 87 -1.19 2.06 -19.97
N ASP A 88 -0.42 1.04 -19.60
CA ASP A 88 -1.07 -0.22 -19.15
C ASP A 88 -0.63 -0.78 -17.79
N LEU A 89 -0.42 0.11 -16.82
CA LEU A 89 -0.11 -0.30 -15.45
C LEU A 89 -1.26 -1.10 -14.81
N VAL A 90 -2.51 -0.79 -15.13
CA VAL A 90 -3.69 -1.46 -14.55
C VAL A 90 -3.80 -2.89 -15.07
N ASN A 91 -3.75 -3.15 -16.38
CA ASN A 91 -3.83 -4.52 -16.88
C ASN A 91 -2.54 -5.29 -16.55
N PHE A 92 -1.39 -4.62 -16.51
CA PHE A 92 -0.15 -5.24 -16.01
C PHE A 92 -0.36 -5.81 -14.60
N VAL A 93 -0.86 -5.01 -13.68
CA VAL A 93 -1.15 -5.44 -12.30
C VAL A 93 -2.17 -6.58 -12.30
N ALA A 94 -3.29 -6.44 -13.03
CA ALA A 94 -4.30 -7.49 -13.12
C ALA A 94 -3.71 -8.82 -13.65
N ASN A 95 -2.79 -8.77 -14.61
CA ASN A 95 -2.11 -9.94 -15.14
C ASN A 95 -1.10 -10.55 -14.17
N GLU A 96 -0.42 -9.75 -13.35
CA GLU A 96 0.45 -10.28 -12.28
C GLU A 96 -0.38 -11.03 -11.23
N PHE A 97 -1.56 -10.52 -10.87
CA PHE A 97 -2.49 -11.19 -9.96
C PHE A 97 -3.10 -12.48 -10.51
N LYS A 98 -3.00 -12.76 -11.82
CA LYS A 98 -3.37 -14.08 -12.40
C LYS A 98 -2.28 -15.12 -12.18
N LYS A 99 -1.04 -14.70 -11.93
CA LYS A 99 0.13 -15.59 -11.81
C LYS A 99 0.38 -16.01 -10.37
N ASP A 100 0.10 -15.13 -9.41
CA ASP A 100 0.49 -15.32 -8.01
C ASP A 100 -0.37 -14.47 -7.06
N ASP A 101 -0.41 -14.88 -5.78
CA ASP A 101 -1.06 -14.16 -4.70
C ASP A 101 -0.05 -13.28 -3.95
N PHE A 102 -0.32 -11.97 -3.91
CA PHE A 102 0.52 -11.03 -3.17
C PHE A 102 -0.23 -9.77 -2.74
N SER A 103 0.30 -9.05 -1.76
CA SER A 103 -0.05 -7.65 -1.54
C SER A 103 0.80 -6.75 -2.43
N LEU A 104 0.15 -5.94 -3.27
CA LEU A 104 0.83 -4.91 -4.05
C LEU A 104 0.83 -3.59 -3.27
N VAL A 105 2.01 -3.10 -2.89
CA VAL A 105 2.12 -1.80 -2.21
C VAL A 105 1.85 -0.67 -3.20
N ILE A 106 0.88 0.18 -2.87
CA ILE A 106 0.58 1.41 -3.60
C ILE A 106 0.47 2.57 -2.61
N THR A 107 1.15 3.67 -2.90
CA THR A 107 1.02 4.95 -2.18
C THR A 107 0.24 5.90 -3.09
N PRO A 108 -1.07 6.12 -2.87
CA PRO A 108 -1.90 6.89 -3.80
C PRO A 108 -1.49 8.36 -3.95
N GLU A 109 -0.75 8.90 -2.97
CA GLU A 109 -0.10 10.22 -3.04
C GLU A 109 0.90 10.29 -4.22
N GLY A 110 1.57 9.17 -4.53
CA GLY A 110 2.55 9.06 -5.62
C GLY A 110 3.86 9.81 -5.39
N THR A 111 4.00 10.49 -4.26
CA THR A 111 5.19 11.22 -3.80
C THR A 111 5.19 11.25 -2.28
N ARG A 112 6.33 11.61 -1.69
CA ARG A 112 6.49 11.86 -0.25
C ARG A 112 6.20 13.29 0.17
N SER A 113 5.94 14.17 -0.80
CA SER A 113 5.55 15.57 -0.59
C SER A 113 4.03 15.69 -0.48
N TRP A 114 3.56 16.79 0.08
CA TRP A 114 2.14 17.11 0.13
C TRP A 114 1.49 17.08 -1.25
N VAL A 115 0.26 16.54 -1.32
CA VAL A 115 -0.57 16.56 -2.53
C VAL A 115 -2.01 16.98 -2.19
N PRO A 116 -2.69 17.71 -3.10
CA PRO A 116 -4.05 18.19 -2.85
C PRO A 116 -5.11 17.09 -2.90
N LYS A 117 -4.82 15.97 -3.59
CA LYS A 117 -5.68 14.79 -3.70
C LYS A 117 -4.89 13.57 -4.13
N TRP A 118 -5.47 12.39 -3.91
CA TRP A 118 -4.87 11.12 -4.30
C TRP A 118 -5.12 10.77 -5.77
N ARG A 119 -4.24 9.92 -6.33
CA ARG A 119 -4.40 9.33 -7.66
C ARG A 119 -5.34 8.12 -7.60
N LYS A 120 -6.15 7.92 -8.64
CA LYS A 120 -7.15 6.83 -8.73
C LYS A 120 -6.60 5.46 -9.15
N GLY A 121 -5.30 5.36 -9.42
CA GLY A 121 -4.70 4.15 -9.99
C GLY A 121 -4.90 2.89 -9.14
N PHE A 122 -4.78 3.00 -7.81
CA PHE A 122 -4.99 1.87 -6.88
C PHE A 122 -6.41 1.30 -6.97
N TYR A 123 -7.41 2.17 -7.12
CA TYR A 123 -8.82 1.79 -7.23
C TYR A 123 -9.08 1.00 -8.52
N HIS A 124 -8.59 1.51 -9.65
CA HIS A 124 -8.72 0.80 -10.93
C HIS A 124 -7.93 -0.51 -10.97
N MET A 125 -6.76 -0.58 -10.30
CA MET A 125 -6.02 -1.84 -10.14
C MET A 125 -6.82 -2.87 -9.34
N ALA A 126 -7.48 -2.45 -8.25
CA ALA A 126 -8.30 -3.34 -7.42
C ALA A 126 -9.50 -3.91 -8.22
N LEU A 127 -10.21 -3.04 -8.95
CA LEU A 127 -11.30 -3.44 -9.84
C LEU A 127 -10.83 -4.41 -10.93
N ALA A 128 -9.77 -4.07 -11.66
CA ALA A 128 -9.28 -4.89 -12.76
C ALA A 128 -8.74 -6.25 -12.31
N ALA A 129 -8.08 -6.30 -11.14
CA ALA A 129 -7.52 -7.53 -10.59
C ALA A 129 -8.55 -8.36 -9.80
N LYS A 130 -9.73 -7.81 -9.51
CA LYS A 130 -10.77 -8.40 -8.64
C LYS A 130 -10.24 -8.78 -7.26
N VAL A 131 -9.58 -7.83 -6.61
CA VAL A 131 -8.97 -8.02 -5.29
C VAL A 131 -9.40 -6.88 -4.35
N PRO A 132 -9.41 -7.13 -3.02
CA PRO A 132 -9.76 -6.07 -2.07
C PRO A 132 -8.68 -4.98 -2.01
N ILE A 133 -9.09 -3.82 -1.49
CA ILE A 133 -8.18 -2.79 -1.00
C ILE A 133 -7.96 -3.03 0.49
N VAL A 134 -6.71 -3.08 0.92
CA VAL A 134 -6.34 -3.18 2.33
C VAL A 134 -5.56 -1.94 2.72
N LEU A 135 -5.96 -1.30 3.81
CA LEU A 135 -5.31 -0.09 4.31
C LEU A 135 -4.16 -0.45 5.23
N ALA A 136 -3.10 0.35 5.14
CA ALA A 136 -1.89 0.23 5.92
C ALA A 136 -1.40 1.62 6.33
N ALA A 137 -0.98 1.76 7.58
CA ALA A 137 -0.52 3.03 8.11
C ALA A 137 0.67 2.85 9.06
N GLY A 138 1.69 3.69 8.89
CA GLY A 138 2.75 3.88 9.87
C GLY A 138 2.41 5.07 10.76
N ASP A 139 2.03 4.81 12.01
CA ASP A 139 1.72 5.82 13.00
C ASP A 139 2.93 6.10 13.89
N PHE A 140 3.69 7.13 13.55
CA PHE A 140 4.90 7.57 14.25
C PHE A 140 4.61 8.26 15.58
N LYS A 141 3.37 8.70 15.82
CA LYS A 141 2.96 9.22 17.14
C LYS A 141 2.92 8.09 18.16
N ARG A 142 2.59 6.86 17.73
CA ARG A 142 2.38 5.71 18.62
C ARG A 142 3.35 4.54 18.36
N ASN A 143 4.22 4.65 17.37
CA ASN A 143 5.10 3.59 16.85
C ASN A 143 4.32 2.30 16.49
N ILE A 144 3.24 2.47 15.73
CA ILE A 144 2.36 1.36 15.30
C ILE A 144 2.35 1.24 13.78
N VAL A 145 2.48 0.02 13.29
CA VAL A 145 2.08 -0.32 11.92
C VAL A 145 0.67 -0.92 11.98
N TYR A 146 -0.33 -0.18 11.51
CA TYR A 146 -1.68 -0.68 11.31
C TYR A 146 -1.78 -1.40 9.96
N LEU A 147 -2.39 -2.58 9.94
CA LEU A 147 -2.61 -3.38 8.74
C LEU A 147 -3.95 -4.11 8.82
N GLY A 148 -4.59 -4.32 7.67
CA GLY A 148 -5.65 -5.32 7.55
C GLY A 148 -7.06 -4.76 7.49
N TYR A 149 -7.29 -3.45 7.72
CA TYR A 149 -8.60 -2.85 7.46
C TYR A 149 -8.91 -3.06 5.97
N THR A 150 -9.94 -3.86 5.70
CA THR A 150 -10.20 -4.42 4.37
C THR A 150 -11.49 -3.84 3.82
N ILE A 151 -11.40 -3.25 2.64
CA ILE A 151 -12.54 -2.90 1.79
C ILE A 151 -12.68 -4.04 0.77
N PRO A 152 -13.69 -4.91 0.92
CA PRO A 152 -13.88 -6.08 0.05
C PRO A 152 -14.08 -5.68 -1.41
N TYR A 153 -13.72 -6.57 -2.35
CA TYR A 153 -13.91 -6.31 -3.78
C TYR A 153 -15.37 -5.99 -4.11
N GLU A 154 -16.31 -6.71 -3.50
CA GLU A 154 -17.75 -6.55 -3.71
C GLU A 154 -18.21 -5.14 -3.30
N ARG A 155 -17.58 -4.55 -2.27
CA ARG A 155 -17.84 -3.16 -1.86
C ARG A 155 -17.29 -2.17 -2.88
N ILE A 156 -16.09 -2.43 -3.42
CA ILE A 156 -15.46 -1.58 -4.45
C ILE A 156 -16.26 -1.63 -5.76
N GLU A 157 -16.80 -2.80 -6.12
CA GLU A 157 -17.60 -3.00 -7.34
C GLU A 157 -19.00 -2.36 -7.24
N SER A 158 -19.62 -2.40 -6.06
CA SER A 158 -21.00 -1.93 -5.86
C SER A 158 -21.13 -0.46 -5.48
N ALA A 159 -20.12 0.13 -4.84
CA ALA A 159 -20.15 1.52 -4.38
C ALA A 159 -19.53 2.48 -5.41
N SER A 160 -19.88 3.76 -5.30
CA SER A 160 -19.22 4.81 -6.07
C SER A 160 -17.78 5.01 -5.62
N PHE A 161 -16.94 5.53 -6.52
CA PHE A 161 -15.56 5.90 -6.19
C PHE A 161 -15.49 6.86 -4.99
N LEU A 162 -16.42 7.82 -4.92
CA LEU A 162 -16.47 8.81 -3.85
C LEU A 162 -16.73 8.15 -2.49
N GLU A 163 -17.70 7.24 -2.39
CA GLU A 163 -17.97 6.51 -1.15
C GLU A 163 -16.76 5.70 -0.66
N ILE A 164 -16.03 5.06 -1.58
CA ILE A 164 -14.79 4.33 -1.23
C ILE A 164 -13.72 5.31 -0.71
N MET A 165 -13.56 6.45 -1.37
CA MET A 165 -12.59 7.46 -0.93
C MET A 165 -12.98 8.07 0.43
N GLU A 166 -14.26 8.33 0.67
CA GLU A 166 -14.76 8.82 1.96
C GLU A 166 -14.52 7.79 3.07
N GLU A 167 -14.75 6.51 2.81
CA GLU A 167 -14.46 5.43 3.77
C GLU A 167 -12.96 5.41 4.14
N ILE A 168 -12.08 5.50 3.12
CA ILE A 168 -10.63 5.54 3.32
C ILE A 168 -10.22 6.80 4.09
N GLN A 169 -10.77 7.96 3.74
CA GLN A 169 -10.50 9.23 4.42
C GLN A 169 -10.89 9.16 5.90
N ASN A 170 -12.12 8.69 6.15
CA ASN A 170 -12.66 8.55 7.49
C ASN A 170 -11.84 7.58 8.33
N TYR A 171 -11.29 6.51 7.73
CA TYR A 171 -10.32 5.64 8.40
C TYR A 171 -9.11 6.43 8.91
N TYR A 172 -8.41 7.18 8.04
CA TYR A 172 -7.19 7.90 8.46
C TYR A 172 -7.47 9.02 9.46
N ILE A 173 -8.61 9.70 9.35
CA ILE A 173 -9.05 10.72 10.32
C ILE A 173 -9.38 10.07 11.66
N LYS A 174 -10.21 9.02 11.67
CA LYS A 174 -10.66 8.33 12.88
C LYS A 174 -9.49 7.77 13.70
N TYR A 175 -8.48 7.21 13.04
CA TYR A 175 -7.31 6.66 13.72
C TYR A 175 -6.25 7.70 14.08
N ASP A 176 -6.42 8.97 13.68
CA ASP A 176 -5.50 10.07 13.99
C ASP A 176 -4.04 9.66 13.74
N ILE A 177 -3.79 9.15 12.53
CA ILE A 177 -2.49 8.59 12.16
C ILE A 177 -1.43 9.70 12.13
N GLY A 178 -0.37 9.55 12.93
CA GLY A 178 0.75 10.48 12.94
C GLY A 178 1.78 10.16 11.84
N PRO A 179 1.88 10.93 10.75
CA PRO A 179 2.94 10.76 9.74
C PRO A 179 4.33 11.06 10.31
N LYS A 180 5.39 10.60 9.63
CA LYS A 180 6.76 10.98 10.00
C LYS A 180 7.05 12.46 9.74
N ILE A 181 6.52 13.01 8.64
CA ILE A 181 6.65 14.42 8.28
C ILE A 181 5.23 15.02 8.16
N PRO A 182 4.70 15.63 9.22
CA PRO A 182 3.32 16.15 9.25
C PRO A 182 2.99 17.17 8.17
N SER A 183 3.92 18.04 7.80
CA SER A 183 3.71 19.04 6.73
C SER A 183 3.42 18.43 5.35
N ASN A 184 3.76 17.14 5.16
CA ASN A 184 3.58 16.46 3.88
C ASN A 184 2.30 15.64 3.81
N TRP A 185 1.49 15.60 4.88
CA TRP A 185 0.27 14.82 4.93
C TRP A 185 -0.96 15.70 4.69
N ASN A 186 -1.86 15.22 3.83
CA ASN A 186 -3.16 15.82 3.59
C ASN A 186 -4.26 14.84 4.03
N PRO A 187 -4.98 15.08 5.15
CA PRO A 187 -6.07 14.23 5.57
C PRO A 187 -7.33 14.35 4.69
N ASN A 188 -7.45 15.38 3.85
CA ASN A 188 -8.48 15.48 2.82
C ASN A 188 -7.97 14.88 1.50
N ILE A 189 -8.18 13.58 1.32
CA ILE A 189 -7.58 12.81 0.22
C ILE A 189 -8.37 12.91 -1.10
N ILE A 190 -9.63 13.34 -1.03
CA ILE A 190 -10.54 13.51 -2.17
C ILE A 190 -10.22 14.83 -2.90
N GLY A 191 -9.87 15.86 -2.15
CA GLY A 191 -9.69 17.23 -2.65
C GLY A 191 -11.01 17.98 -2.77
N ASN A 192 -10.94 19.30 -2.92
CA ASN A 192 -12.11 20.18 -2.82
C ASN A 192 -12.99 20.24 -4.09
N ASP A 193 -12.51 19.69 -5.21
CA ASP A 193 -13.20 19.79 -6.50
C ASP A 193 -14.27 18.70 -6.72
N GLU A 194 -14.11 17.52 -6.10
CA GLU A 194 -15.05 16.39 -6.29
C GLU A 194 -16.30 16.47 -5.41
N VAL A 195 -16.32 17.38 -4.42
CA VAL A 195 -17.50 17.62 -3.54
C VAL A 195 -18.53 18.55 -4.20
N ARG A 196 -18.20 19.13 -5.36
CA ARG A 196 -19.01 20.16 -6.05
C ARG A 196 -19.68 19.66 -7.35
N SER A 197 -19.58 18.38 -7.67
CA SER A 197 -20.18 17.75 -8.86
C SER A 197 -21.23 16.74 -8.46
#